data_AF-A0AAJ2C8N3-F1
#
_entry.id   AF-A0AAJ2C8N3-F1
#
_cell.length_a   1.000
_cell.length_b   1.000
_cell.length_c   1.000
_cell.angle_alpha   90.00
_cell.angle_beta   90.00
_cell.angle_gamma   90.00
#
_symmetry.space_group_name_H-M   'P 1'
#
loop_
_entity.id
_entity.type
_entity.pdbx_description
1 polymer ?
#
loop_
_entity_poly.entity_id
_entity_poly.type
_entity_poly.pdbx_seq_one_letter_code
_entity_poly.pdbx_strand_id
1 'polypeptide(L)'
;MKQILTSLLLSLVSLCSAQIKTSSIPMNENGNKSFYFEDKQDIFQKTKLENLQTSLDTLHFRLSTENQAIDIWTNDYNVFYGSLTHFTFSYTLPKNKKSIQKQDRLFSIKSTIDTSTAKHIYNLFNEKSIFNLPSEEQINGWNLGTDGSVFAIEYSTKTNYSFKNYWTPSHYRNKLIEAMLIDDLTKEISNVLQIKQSFDNFINSLPLGCYQKGSMHIICRTKK
;
A
#
# COMPACT_ATOMS: atom_id res chain seq x y z
N MET A 1 55.86 5.17 -16.73
CA MET A 1 55.07 5.45 -15.51
C MET A 1 54.02 6.55 -15.66
N LYS A 2 54.23 7.63 -16.45
CA LYS A 2 53.23 8.71 -16.59
C LYS A 2 51.96 8.34 -17.39
N GLN A 3 52.01 7.38 -18.32
CA GLN A 3 50.83 6.98 -19.12
C GLN A 3 49.85 6.06 -18.38
N ILE A 4 50.30 5.32 -17.35
CA ILE A 4 49.44 4.44 -16.55
C ILE A 4 48.55 5.25 -15.60
N LEU A 5 49.03 6.43 -15.15
CA LEU A 5 48.28 7.31 -14.23
C LEU A 5 47.08 7.99 -14.92
N THR A 6 47.18 8.28 -16.22
CA THR A 6 46.11 8.90 -17.01
C THR A 6 44.97 7.93 -17.34
N SER A 7 45.24 6.63 -17.49
CA SER A 7 44.21 5.62 -17.74
C SER A 7 43.38 5.32 -16.49
N LEU A 8 43.97 5.47 -15.29
CA LEU A 8 43.26 5.27 -14.02
C LEU A 8 42.30 6.44 -13.69
N LEU A 9 42.56 7.64 -14.23
CA LEU A 9 41.74 8.82 -13.95
C LEU A 9 40.46 8.87 -14.81
N LEU A 10 40.45 8.26 -16.00
CA LEU A 10 39.26 8.19 -16.86
C LEU A 10 38.25 7.12 -16.43
N SER A 11 38.66 6.08 -15.72
CA SER A 11 37.75 5.04 -15.21
C SER A 11 37.01 5.46 -13.92
N LEU A 12 37.51 6.47 -13.19
CA LEU A 12 36.89 7.01 -11.98
C LEU A 12 35.66 7.89 -12.26
N VAL A 13 35.52 8.44 -13.47
CA VAL A 13 34.39 9.33 -13.83
C VAL A 13 33.13 8.55 -14.23
N SER A 14 33.22 7.24 -14.48
CA SER A 14 32.08 6.42 -14.91
C SER A 14 31.27 5.77 -13.78
N LEU A 15 31.58 6.05 -12.50
CA LEU A 15 31.02 5.32 -11.35
C LEU A 15 29.93 6.05 -10.55
N CYS A 16 29.50 7.24 -10.95
CA CYS A 16 28.46 7.99 -10.24
C CYS A 16 27.32 8.45 -11.16
N SER A 17 26.79 7.56 -11.99
CA SER A 17 25.39 7.70 -12.39
C SER A 17 24.52 7.18 -11.25
N ALA A 18 24.29 8.01 -10.24
CA ALA A 18 23.19 7.79 -9.32
C ALA A 18 21.91 7.82 -10.16
N GLN A 19 21.42 6.64 -10.58
CA GLN A 19 20.21 6.54 -11.37
C GLN A 19 19.07 7.08 -10.50
N ILE A 20 18.56 8.26 -10.88
CA ILE A 20 17.42 8.87 -10.23
C ILE A 20 16.22 7.93 -10.46
N LYS A 21 15.59 7.49 -9.37
CA LYS A 21 14.41 6.64 -9.43
C LYS A 21 13.28 7.40 -10.15
N THR A 22 12.78 6.85 -11.25
CA THR A 22 11.63 7.41 -11.96
C THR A 22 10.35 7.12 -11.18
N SER A 23 9.43 8.07 -11.12
CA SER A 23 8.18 7.95 -10.35
C SER A 23 6.96 8.15 -11.23
N SER A 24 6.01 7.23 -11.14
CA SER A 24 4.69 7.31 -11.78
C SER A 24 3.62 7.42 -10.69
N ILE A 25 3.11 8.64 -10.49
CA ILE A 25 2.09 8.95 -9.48
C ILE A 25 0.91 9.62 -10.19
N PRO A 26 -0.33 9.14 -9.99
CA PRO A 26 -1.52 9.79 -10.51
C PRO A 26 -1.57 11.26 -10.12
N MET A 27 -1.90 12.11 -11.09
CA MET A 27 -2.08 13.54 -10.88
C MET A 27 -3.58 13.89 -10.97
N ASN A 28 -4.01 14.89 -10.21
CA ASN A 28 -5.35 15.46 -10.36
C ASN A 28 -5.39 16.46 -11.54
N GLU A 29 -6.57 17.00 -11.83
CA GLU A 29 -6.80 17.95 -12.94
C GLU A 29 -5.93 19.22 -12.85
N ASN A 30 -5.44 19.56 -11.66
CA ASN A 30 -4.56 20.70 -11.42
C ASN A 30 -3.06 20.36 -11.55
N GLY A 31 -2.71 19.13 -11.94
CA GLY A 31 -1.33 18.66 -12.02
C GLY A 31 -0.66 18.37 -10.66
N ASN A 32 -1.42 18.41 -9.57
CA ASN A 32 -0.93 18.02 -8.23
C ASN A 32 -1.04 16.51 -8.06
N LYS A 33 -0.33 15.93 -7.07
CA LYS A 33 -0.46 14.51 -6.75
C LYS A 33 -1.91 14.18 -6.36
N SER A 34 -2.34 12.95 -6.64
CA SER A 34 -3.70 12.53 -6.32
C SER A 34 -3.95 12.56 -4.81
N PHE A 35 -5.19 12.87 -4.44
CA PHE A 35 -5.64 12.85 -3.04
C PHE A 35 -5.32 11.52 -2.36
N TYR A 36 -5.58 10.40 -3.03
CA TYR A 36 -5.31 9.06 -2.50
C TYR A 36 -3.83 8.81 -2.25
N PHE A 37 -2.93 9.32 -3.09
CA PHE A 37 -1.51 9.22 -2.85
C PHE A 37 -1.12 9.96 -1.56
N GLU A 38 -1.52 11.23 -1.43
CA GLU A 38 -1.16 12.05 -0.27
C GLU A 38 -1.72 11.49 1.05
N ASP A 39 -2.99 11.08 1.05
CA ASP A 39 -3.65 10.46 2.20
C ASP A 39 -2.93 9.17 2.64
N LYS A 40 -2.59 8.29 1.69
CA LYS A 40 -1.86 7.06 2.00
C LYS A 40 -0.45 7.33 2.53
N GLN A 41 0.29 8.27 1.93
CA GLN A 41 1.65 8.58 2.40
C GLN A 41 1.65 9.15 3.82
N ASP A 42 0.68 10.00 4.18
CA ASP A 42 0.54 10.50 5.55
C ASP A 42 0.29 9.35 6.56
N ILE A 43 -0.62 8.44 6.24
CA ILE A 43 -0.87 7.24 7.06
C ILE A 43 0.38 6.38 7.18
N PHE A 44 1.11 6.15 6.08
CA PHE A 44 2.33 5.34 6.07
C PHE A 44 3.43 5.95 6.94
N GLN A 45 3.61 7.28 6.86
CA GLN A 45 4.53 7.98 7.75
C GLN A 45 4.12 7.86 9.22
N LYS A 46 2.84 8.10 9.55
CA LYS A 46 2.33 8.00 10.92
C LYS A 46 2.41 6.58 11.50
N THR A 47 2.30 5.56 10.64
CA THR A 47 2.48 4.14 11.00
C THR A 47 3.93 3.66 10.93
N LYS A 48 4.88 4.53 10.55
CA LYS A 48 6.30 4.21 10.39
C LYS A 48 6.55 3.09 9.38
N LEU A 49 5.70 3.01 8.35
CA LEU A 49 5.92 2.16 7.21
C LEU A 49 7.04 2.73 6.34
N GLU A 50 7.73 1.85 5.62
CA GLU A 50 8.84 2.24 4.76
C GLU A 50 8.35 3.12 3.59
N ASN A 51 9.17 4.10 3.22
CA ASN A 51 8.92 4.92 2.04
C ASN A 51 9.48 4.22 0.80
N LEU A 52 8.60 3.64 -0.01
CA LEU A 52 8.96 2.87 -1.20
C LEU A 52 9.59 3.75 -2.30
N GLN A 53 9.33 5.07 -2.32
CA GLN A 53 10.01 5.99 -3.24
C GLN A 53 11.53 6.00 -2.99
N THR A 54 11.98 5.67 -1.78
CA THR A 54 13.40 5.62 -1.40
C THR A 54 13.93 4.21 -1.14
N SER A 55 13.10 3.17 -1.26
CA SER A 55 13.55 1.78 -1.05
C SER A 55 14.68 1.42 -2.03
N LEU A 56 15.66 0.67 -1.54
CA LEU A 56 16.79 0.18 -2.32
C LEU A 56 16.65 -1.31 -2.67
N ASP A 57 15.53 -1.93 -2.29
CA ASP A 57 15.25 -3.32 -2.60
C ASP A 57 15.24 -3.54 -4.11
N THR A 58 15.60 -4.76 -4.50
CA THR A 58 15.47 -5.18 -5.90
C THR A 58 14.01 -5.11 -6.35
N LEU A 59 13.08 -5.49 -5.47
CA LEU A 59 11.64 -5.29 -5.64
C LEU A 59 10.98 -5.12 -4.26
N HIS A 60 10.08 -4.14 -4.16
CA HIS A 60 9.21 -3.92 -3.01
C HIS A 60 7.86 -3.43 -3.50
N PHE A 61 6.78 -4.14 -3.14
CA PHE A 61 5.42 -3.63 -3.37
C PHE A 61 4.62 -3.61 -2.08
N ARG A 62 3.64 -2.70 -2.05
CA ARG A 62 2.67 -2.58 -0.97
C ARG A 62 1.26 -2.62 -1.53
N LEU A 63 0.43 -3.54 -1.03
CA LEU A 63 -1.02 -3.51 -1.19
C LEU A 63 -1.63 -2.91 0.07
N SER A 64 -2.46 -1.88 -0.06
CA SER A 64 -3.07 -1.21 1.09
C SER A 64 -4.54 -0.91 0.89
N THR A 65 -5.25 -0.88 2.00
CA THR A 65 -6.65 -0.47 2.15
C THR A 65 -6.74 0.67 3.18
N GLU A 66 -7.92 1.02 3.64
CA GLU A 66 -8.14 2.08 4.65
C GLU A 66 -7.53 1.78 6.01
N ASN A 67 -7.29 0.51 6.35
CA ASN A 67 -6.85 0.11 7.69
C ASN A 67 -5.67 -0.85 7.70
N GLN A 68 -5.12 -1.17 6.52
CA GLN A 68 -4.17 -2.25 6.38
C GLN A 68 -3.16 -1.94 5.28
N ALA A 69 -1.93 -2.42 5.47
CA ALA A 69 -0.87 -2.42 4.48
C ALA A 69 -0.15 -3.76 4.52
N ILE A 70 0.07 -4.34 3.34
CA ILE A 70 0.79 -5.58 3.13
C ILE A 70 2.01 -5.22 2.30
N ASP A 71 3.18 -5.32 2.91
CA ASP A 71 4.46 -5.09 2.26
C ASP A 71 5.10 -6.43 1.92
N ILE A 72 5.55 -6.59 0.67
CA ILE A 72 6.33 -7.74 0.21
C ILE A 72 7.57 -7.22 -0.51
N TRP A 73 8.74 -7.74 -0.16
CA TRP A 73 10.01 -7.30 -0.76
C TRP A 73 11.03 -8.43 -0.91
N THR A 74 12.00 -8.21 -1.78
CA THR A 74 13.13 -9.11 -2.03
C THR A 74 14.34 -8.32 -2.53
N ASN A 75 15.53 -8.86 -2.21
CA ASN A 75 16.80 -8.33 -2.70
C ASN A 75 17.41 -9.17 -3.83
N ASP A 76 16.90 -10.37 -4.07
CA ASP A 76 17.52 -11.36 -4.97
C ASP A 76 16.52 -12.19 -5.80
N TYR A 77 15.22 -11.97 -5.66
CA TYR A 77 14.13 -12.78 -6.25
C TYR A 77 14.09 -14.25 -5.81
N ASN A 78 14.94 -14.65 -4.85
CA ASN A 78 14.96 -16.01 -4.31
C ASN A 78 14.23 -16.06 -2.97
N VAL A 79 14.57 -15.13 -2.07
CA VAL A 79 13.98 -15.01 -0.73
C VAL A 79 13.05 -13.80 -0.70
N PHE A 80 11.83 -14.05 -0.26
CA PHE A 80 10.82 -13.01 -0.07
C PHE A 80 10.56 -12.79 1.41
N TYR A 81 10.42 -11.53 1.76
CA TYR A 81 10.04 -11.08 3.08
C TYR A 81 8.70 -10.39 2.98
N GLY A 82 7.95 -10.39 4.06
CA GLY A 82 6.67 -9.71 4.08
C GLY A 82 6.26 -9.24 5.47
N SER A 83 5.35 -8.28 5.47
CA SER A 83 4.70 -7.83 6.70
C SER A 83 3.27 -7.38 6.46
N LEU A 84 2.40 -7.63 7.43
CA LEU A 84 1.04 -7.13 7.49
C LEU A 84 0.97 -6.10 8.62
N THR A 85 0.60 -4.88 8.27
CA THR A 85 0.39 -3.79 9.23
C THR A 85 -1.09 -3.47 9.30
N HIS A 86 -1.68 -3.60 10.47
CA HIS A 86 -3.01 -3.10 10.76
C HIS A 86 -2.90 -1.74 11.42
N PHE A 87 -3.83 -0.84 11.09
CA PHE A 87 -3.92 0.46 11.71
C PHE A 87 -5.36 0.96 11.78
N THR A 88 -5.64 1.79 12.79
CA THR A 88 -6.94 2.44 12.97
C THR A 88 -6.78 3.73 13.74
N PHE A 89 -7.68 4.66 13.50
CA PHE A 89 -7.83 5.83 14.34
C PHE A 89 -8.90 5.61 15.41
N SER A 90 -8.68 6.15 16.60
CA SER A 90 -9.72 6.30 17.61
C SER A 90 -10.54 7.56 17.38
N TYR A 91 -11.80 7.48 17.75
CA TYR A 91 -12.75 8.58 17.70
C TYR A 91 -13.27 8.85 19.10
N THR A 92 -13.24 10.12 19.48
CA THR A 92 -14.00 10.57 20.65
C THR A 92 -15.43 10.82 20.21
N LEU A 93 -16.37 10.02 20.73
CA LEU A 93 -17.78 10.30 20.51
C LEU A 93 -18.14 11.63 21.20
N PRO A 94 -18.80 12.53 20.47
CA PRO A 94 -19.18 13.81 21.04
C PRO A 94 -20.21 13.61 22.17
N LYS A 95 -19.96 14.22 23.33
CA LYS A 95 -20.91 14.17 24.48
C LYS A 95 -22.28 14.79 24.14
N ASN A 96 -22.32 15.69 23.17
CA ASN A 96 -23.53 16.32 22.63
C ASN A 96 -23.56 16.15 21.11
N LYS A 97 -24.73 15.84 20.52
CA LYS A 97 -24.94 15.59 19.06
C LYS A 97 -24.53 16.72 18.10
N LYS A 98 -23.94 17.82 18.60
CA LYS A 98 -23.57 19.03 17.83
C LYS A 98 -22.08 19.15 17.49
N SER A 99 -21.19 18.33 18.05
CA SER A 99 -19.76 18.40 17.71
C SER A 99 -19.32 17.27 16.79
N ILE A 100 -18.44 17.60 15.84
CA ILE A 100 -17.85 16.66 14.88
C ILE A 100 -17.01 15.62 15.64
N GLN A 101 -17.07 14.36 15.21
CA GLN A 101 -16.23 13.31 15.78
C GLN A 101 -14.76 13.65 15.52
N LYS A 102 -13.97 13.78 16.59
CA LYS A 102 -12.55 14.10 16.45
C LYS A 102 -11.75 12.81 16.40
N GLN A 103 -11.01 12.64 15.30
CA GLN A 103 -9.94 11.67 15.17
C GLN A 103 -8.86 12.03 16.21
N ASP A 104 -8.60 11.12 17.14
CA ASP A 104 -7.81 11.43 18.32
C ASP A 104 -6.41 10.81 18.22
N ARG A 105 -6.34 9.49 18.07
CA ARG A 105 -5.08 8.75 18.13
C ARG A 105 -5.04 7.64 17.10
N LEU A 106 -3.89 7.50 16.44
CA LEU A 106 -3.58 6.36 15.58
C LEU A 106 -3.04 5.20 16.42
N PHE A 107 -3.57 4.01 16.16
CA PHE A 107 -3.06 2.74 16.66
C PHE A 107 -2.59 1.91 15.47
N SER A 108 -1.51 1.18 15.63
CA SER A 108 -1.00 0.25 14.63
C SER A 108 -0.30 -0.95 15.25
N ILE A 109 -0.34 -2.07 14.54
CA ILE A 109 0.43 -3.27 14.86
C ILE A 109 0.97 -3.86 13.56
N LYS A 110 2.25 -4.26 13.56
CA LYS A 110 2.93 -4.90 12.43
C LYS A 110 3.27 -6.34 12.79
N SER A 111 2.86 -7.27 11.95
CA SER A 111 3.23 -8.68 12.02
C SER A 111 4.09 -9.07 10.81
N THR A 112 4.95 -10.06 11.01
CA THR A 112 5.78 -10.62 9.92
C THR A 112 4.96 -11.67 9.16
N ILE A 113 5.10 -11.70 7.84
CA ILE A 113 4.58 -12.75 6.96
C ILE A 113 5.73 -13.72 6.70
N ASP A 114 5.48 -15.02 6.82
CA ASP A 114 6.51 -16.03 6.55
C ASP A 114 6.96 -16.01 5.08
N THR A 115 8.20 -16.42 4.84
CA THR A 115 8.83 -16.34 3.51
C THR A 115 8.06 -17.10 2.43
N SER A 116 7.49 -18.27 2.74
CA SER A 116 6.68 -19.04 1.76
C SER A 116 5.41 -18.30 1.37
N THR A 117 4.69 -17.75 2.35
CA THR A 117 3.48 -16.96 2.12
C THR A 117 3.81 -15.66 1.39
N ALA A 118 4.90 -14.98 1.75
CA ALA A 118 5.34 -13.77 1.06
C ALA A 118 5.66 -14.04 -0.42
N LYS A 119 6.36 -15.15 -0.71
CA LYS A 119 6.64 -15.60 -2.08
C LYS A 119 5.36 -15.96 -2.83
N HIS A 120 4.41 -16.64 -2.17
CA HIS A 120 3.12 -16.95 -2.77
C HIS A 120 2.36 -15.69 -3.17
N ILE A 121 2.29 -14.67 -2.30
CA ILE A 121 1.65 -13.39 -2.62
C ILE A 121 2.35 -12.70 -3.80
N TYR A 122 3.69 -12.70 -3.85
CA TYR A 122 4.42 -12.20 -5.02
C TYR A 122 4.02 -12.95 -6.31
N ASN A 123 3.91 -14.28 -6.26
CA ASN A 123 3.50 -15.07 -7.43
C ASN A 123 2.09 -14.69 -7.88
N LEU A 124 1.14 -14.46 -6.96
CA LEU A 124 -0.21 -13.99 -7.32
C LEU A 124 -0.18 -12.65 -8.09
N PHE A 125 0.66 -11.72 -7.65
CA PHE A 125 0.87 -10.44 -8.35
C PHE A 125 1.46 -10.65 -9.75
N ASN A 126 2.45 -11.54 -9.87
CA ASN A 126 3.13 -11.81 -11.13
C ASN A 126 2.25 -12.55 -12.14
N GLU A 127 1.60 -13.63 -11.72
CA GLU A 127 0.72 -14.47 -12.56
C GLU A 127 -0.46 -13.67 -13.12
N LYS A 128 -1.04 -12.77 -12.31
CA LYS A 128 -2.13 -11.88 -12.74
C LYS A 128 -1.65 -10.59 -13.40
N SER A 129 -0.34 -10.42 -13.60
CA SER A 129 0.29 -9.22 -14.18
C SER A 129 -0.13 -7.90 -13.52
N ILE A 130 -0.33 -7.91 -12.20
CA ILE A 130 -0.88 -6.78 -11.43
C ILE A 130 -0.01 -5.53 -11.54
N PHE A 131 1.32 -5.70 -11.57
CA PHE A 131 2.25 -4.58 -11.71
C PHE A 131 2.10 -3.81 -13.03
N ASN A 132 1.54 -4.46 -14.06
CA ASN A 132 1.37 -3.87 -15.38
C ASN A 132 0.00 -3.21 -15.57
N LEU A 133 -0.94 -3.41 -14.64
CA LEU A 133 -2.26 -2.79 -14.73
C LEU A 133 -2.13 -1.26 -14.67
N PRO A 134 -2.83 -0.50 -15.51
CA PRO A 134 -2.92 0.94 -15.35
C PRO A 134 -3.67 1.30 -14.05
N SER A 135 -3.56 2.55 -13.59
CA SER A 135 -4.39 3.03 -12.47
C SER A 135 -5.83 3.26 -12.94
N GLU A 136 -6.81 3.30 -12.03
CA GLU A 136 -8.23 3.34 -12.39
C GLU A 136 -8.61 4.47 -13.34
N GLU A 137 -8.02 5.65 -13.20
CA GLU A 137 -8.30 6.82 -14.03
C GLU A 137 -7.88 6.65 -15.50
N GLN A 138 -7.06 5.63 -15.78
CA GLN A 138 -6.60 5.27 -17.12
C GLN A 138 -7.38 4.07 -17.70
N ILE A 139 -8.29 3.45 -16.94
CA ILE A 139 -9.11 2.33 -17.38
C ILE A 139 -10.45 2.84 -17.89
N ASN A 140 -10.70 2.65 -19.19
CA ASN A 140 -11.97 3.05 -19.77
C ASN A 140 -13.15 2.29 -19.14
N GLY A 141 -14.17 3.04 -18.69
CA GLY A 141 -15.35 2.49 -18.01
C GLY A 141 -15.22 2.35 -16.50
N TRP A 142 -14.07 2.71 -15.91
CA TRP A 142 -13.90 2.79 -14.46
C TRP A 142 -14.30 4.19 -13.96
N ASN A 143 -15.51 4.28 -13.42
CA ASN A 143 -16.02 5.55 -12.89
C ASN A 143 -15.68 5.68 -11.41
N LEU A 144 -15.40 6.90 -10.95
CA LEU A 144 -15.32 7.18 -9.52
C LEU A 144 -16.71 7.07 -8.89
N GLY A 145 -16.77 6.59 -7.66
CA GLY A 145 -18.01 6.59 -6.88
C GLY A 145 -17.81 7.16 -5.48
N THR A 146 -18.93 7.45 -4.84
CA THR A 146 -19.02 7.83 -3.44
C THR A 146 -19.38 6.57 -2.65
N ASP A 147 -18.61 6.28 -1.59
CA ASP A 147 -18.75 5.10 -0.71
C ASP A 147 -18.26 3.78 -1.31
N GLY A 148 -17.24 3.21 -0.71
CA GLY A 148 -16.61 1.97 -1.18
C GLY A 148 -15.31 1.68 -0.47
N SER A 149 -14.52 0.78 -1.05
CA SER A 149 -13.16 0.46 -0.59
C SER A 149 -12.16 0.82 -1.66
N VAL A 150 -11.12 1.55 -1.29
CA VAL A 150 -10.01 1.93 -2.16
C VAL A 150 -8.81 1.06 -1.87
N PHE A 151 -8.40 0.31 -2.89
CA PHE A 151 -7.16 -0.44 -2.88
C PHE A 151 -6.06 0.40 -3.51
N ALA A 152 -4.95 0.58 -2.80
CA ALA A 152 -3.78 1.25 -3.33
C ALA A 152 -2.62 0.26 -3.44
N ILE A 153 -1.95 0.28 -4.60
CA ILE A 153 -0.80 -0.55 -4.91
C ILE A 153 0.39 0.37 -5.14
N GLU A 154 1.39 0.28 -4.27
CA GLU A 154 2.73 0.80 -4.52
C GLU A 154 3.60 -0.30 -5.09
N TYR A 155 4.40 0.02 -6.09
CA TYR A 155 5.41 -0.87 -6.65
C TYR A 155 6.71 -0.11 -6.81
N SER A 156 7.80 -0.67 -6.31
CA SER A 156 9.12 -0.09 -6.41
C SER A 156 10.19 -1.11 -6.75
N THR A 157 11.12 -0.67 -7.57
CA THR A 157 12.43 -1.29 -7.79
C THR A 157 13.51 -0.25 -7.50
N LYS A 158 14.78 -0.61 -7.69
CA LYS A 158 15.89 0.34 -7.60
C LYS A 158 15.74 1.56 -8.50
N THR A 159 15.08 1.41 -9.64
CA THR A 159 15.02 2.44 -10.69
C THR A 159 13.63 3.00 -10.93
N ASN A 160 12.57 2.35 -10.46
CA ASN A 160 11.20 2.78 -10.70
C ASN A 160 10.37 2.79 -9.41
N TYR A 161 9.40 3.70 -9.35
CA TYR A 161 8.33 3.75 -8.37
C TYR A 161 7.01 4.01 -9.09
N SER A 162 5.94 3.33 -8.68
CA SER A 162 4.59 3.64 -9.13
C SER A 162 3.59 3.52 -8.00
N PHE A 163 2.57 4.36 -8.03
CA PHE A 163 1.40 4.31 -7.16
C PHE A 163 0.15 4.18 -8.04
N LYS A 164 -0.77 3.28 -7.69
CA LYS A 164 -2.02 3.06 -8.42
C LYS A 164 -3.14 2.86 -7.42
N ASN A 165 -4.33 3.36 -7.72
CA ASN A 165 -5.52 3.16 -6.89
C ASN A 165 -6.67 2.57 -7.69
N TYR A 166 -7.50 1.82 -6.98
CA TYR A 166 -8.65 1.12 -7.52
C TYR A 166 -9.82 1.16 -6.53
N TRP A 167 -10.85 1.91 -6.88
CA TRP A 167 -12.07 2.08 -6.13
C TRP A 167 -13.02 0.92 -6.45
N THR A 168 -13.34 0.16 -5.41
CA THR A 168 -14.32 -0.94 -5.37
C THR A 168 -14.27 -1.87 -6.61
N PRO A 169 -13.15 -2.59 -6.86
CA PRO A 169 -13.02 -3.51 -8.00
C PRO A 169 -14.17 -4.52 -8.11
N SER A 170 -14.69 -4.99 -6.97
CA SER A 170 -15.83 -5.91 -6.91
C SER A 170 -17.09 -5.39 -7.61
N HIS A 171 -17.29 -4.07 -7.70
CA HIS A 171 -18.41 -3.46 -8.43
C HIS A 171 -18.28 -3.63 -9.95
N TYR A 172 -17.05 -3.61 -10.47
CA TYR A 172 -16.74 -3.64 -11.91
C TYR A 172 -16.28 -5.01 -12.41
N ARG A 173 -16.14 -6.02 -11.55
CA ARG A 173 -15.56 -7.34 -11.91
C ARG A 173 -16.19 -8.01 -13.12
N ASN A 174 -17.49 -7.81 -13.37
CA ASN A 174 -18.19 -8.42 -14.49
C ASN A 174 -18.14 -7.57 -15.78
N LYS A 175 -17.47 -6.41 -15.73
CA LYS A 175 -17.41 -5.41 -16.80
C LYS A 175 -15.97 -5.12 -17.25
N LEU A 176 -15.02 -5.11 -16.32
CA LEU A 176 -13.61 -4.75 -16.55
C LEU A 176 -12.72 -5.90 -16.09
N ILE A 177 -11.79 -6.32 -16.95
CA ILE A 177 -10.87 -7.43 -16.66
C ILE A 177 -9.92 -7.05 -15.53
N GLU A 178 -9.46 -5.81 -15.49
CA GLU A 178 -8.59 -5.27 -14.45
C GLU A 178 -9.27 -5.34 -13.08
N ALA A 179 -10.56 -5.01 -13.03
CA ALA A 179 -11.35 -5.07 -11.82
C ALA A 179 -11.53 -6.50 -11.31
N MET A 180 -11.76 -7.46 -12.21
CA MET A 180 -11.81 -8.88 -11.88
C MET A 180 -10.48 -9.35 -11.30
N LEU A 181 -9.35 -9.02 -11.92
CA LEU A 181 -8.02 -9.44 -11.48
C LEU A 181 -7.69 -8.90 -10.08
N ILE A 182 -8.02 -7.64 -9.80
CA ILE A 182 -7.76 -7.02 -8.48
C ILE A 182 -8.73 -7.58 -7.42
N ASP A 183 -10.00 -7.78 -7.75
CA ASP A 183 -10.97 -8.37 -6.81
C ASP A 183 -10.58 -9.81 -6.44
N ASP A 184 -10.19 -10.62 -7.42
CA ASP A 184 -9.76 -11.99 -7.16
C ASP A 184 -8.42 -12.03 -6.37
N LEU A 185 -7.44 -11.18 -6.74
CA LEU A 185 -6.20 -11.02 -5.98
C LEU A 185 -6.45 -10.67 -4.51
N THR A 186 -7.29 -9.67 -4.24
CA THR A 186 -7.54 -9.18 -2.87
C THR A 186 -8.27 -10.22 -2.03
N LYS A 187 -9.18 -11.00 -2.63
CA LYS A 187 -9.83 -12.14 -1.96
C LYS A 187 -8.85 -13.25 -1.62
N GLU A 188 -7.99 -13.64 -2.56
CA GLU A 188 -6.98 -14.67 -2.34
C GLU A 188 -6.02 -14.28 -1.21
N ILE A 189 -5.49 -13.05 -1.25
CA ILE A 189 -4.59 -12.53 -0.21
C ILE A 189 -5.33 -12.43 1.14
N SER A 190 -6.58 -11.98 1.14
CA SER A 190 -7.41 -11.91 2.36
C SER A 190 -7.57 -13.26 3.03
N ASN A 191 -7.78 -14.31 2.24
CA ASN A 191 -7.91 -15.67 2.73
C ASN A 191 -6.58 -16.21 3.27
N VAL A 192 -5.49 -16.05 2.51
CA VAL A 192 -4.14 -16.52 2.89
C VAL A 192 -3.67 -15.89 4.19
N LEU A 193 -3.86 -14.58 4.37
CA LEU A 193 -3.42 -13.85 5.55
C LEU A 193 -4.46 -13.79 6.67
N GLN A 194 -5.65 -14.38 6.48
CA GLN A 194 -6.78 -14.30 7.40
C GLN A 194 -7.10 -12.86 7.84
N ILE A 195 -7.04 -11.92 6.89
CA ILE A 195 -7.00 -10.47 7.13
C ILE A 195 -8.13 -9.99 8.03
N LYS A 196 -9.35 -10.48 7.81
CA LYS A 196 -10.51 -10.10 8.61
C LYS A 196 -10.33 -10.51 10.08
N GLN A 197 -9.91 -11.75 10.31
CA GLN A 197 -9.75 -12.30 11.65
C GLN A 197 -8.61 -11.60 12.40
N SER A 198 -7.45 -11.39 11.75
CA SER A 198 -6.31 -10.71 12.36
C SER A 198 -6.63 -9.25 12.70
N PHE A 199 -7.41 -8.56 11.86
CA PHE A 199 -7.86 -7.21 12.14
C PHE A 199 -8.90 -7.15 13.28
N ASP A 200 -9.86 -8.06 13.29
CA ASP A 200 -10.82 -8.18 14.40
C ASP A 200 -10.08 -8.42 15.73
N ASN A 201 -9.03 -9.26 15.74
CA ASN A 201 -8.16 -9.47 16.90
C ASN A 201 -7.42 -8.19 17.32
N PHE A 202 -6.86 -7.45 16.37
CA PHE A 202 -6.21 -6.16 16.63
C PHE A 202 -7.17 -5.15 17.28
N ILE A 203 -8.38 -4.99 16.73
CA ILE A 203 -9.39 -4.11 17.34
C ILE A 203 -9.73 -4.56 18.76
N ASN A 204 -9.84 -5.87 18.99
CA ASN A 204 -10.12 -6.46 20.30
C ASN A 204 -8.95 -6.38 21.29
N SER A 205 -7.74 -6.05 20.86
CA SER A 205 -6.59 -5.81 21.76
C SER A 205 -6.44 -4.35 22.19
N LEU A 206 -7.14 -3.41 21.56
CA LEU A 206 -7.10 -1.98 21.91
C LEU A 206 -7.72 -1.68 23.29
N PRO A 207 -7.60 -0.46 23.82
CA PRO A 207 -8.39 -0.03 24.97
C PRO A 207 -9.91 0.00 24.66
N LEU A 208 -10.72 0.30 25.68
CA LEU A 208 -12.12 0.66 25.45
C LEU A 208 -12.19 2.01 24.72
N GLY A 209 -13.09 2.12 23.75
CA GLY A 209 -13.18 3.30 22.88
C GLY A 209 -13.84 2.98 21.54
N CYS A 210 -13.98 3.98 20.70
CA CYS A 210 -14.50 3.84 19.34
C CYS A 210 -13.38 3.97 18.33
N TYR A 211 -13.40 3.12 17.30
CA TYR A 211 -12.34 2.97 16.32
C TYR A 211 -12.92 2.88 14.91
N GLN A 212 -12.20 3.39 13.93
CA GLN A 212 -12.58 3.23 12.53
C GLN A 212 -12.39 1.80 12.04
N LYS A 213 -13.32 1.33 11.21
CA LYS A 213 -13.31 0.00 10.58
C LYS A 213 -13.69 0.14 9.11
N GLY A 214 -12.74 0.48 8.26
CA GLY A 214 -12.96 0.86 6.86
C GLY A 214 -13.25 2.36 6.72
N SER A 215 -13.83 2.77 5.59
CA SER A 215 -14.07 4.19 5.31
C SER A 215 -14.96 4.88 6.36
N MET A 216 -16.25 4.53 6.42
CA MET A 216 -17.23 5.25 7.26
C MET A 216 -17.70 4.48 8.51
N HIS A 217 -17.32 3.21 8.67
CA HIS A 217 -17.81 2.42 9.79
C HIS A 217 -16.97 2.64 11.04
N ILE A 218 -17.65 2.73 12.18
CA ILE A 218 -17.03 2.87 13.50
C ILE A 218 -17.47 1.71 14.36
N ILE A 219 -16.51 1.10 15.04
CA ILE A 219 -16.72 0.04 16.03
C ILE A 219 -16.38 0.56 17.42
N CYS A 220 -17.31 0.41 18.36
CA CYS A 220 -17.09 0.83 19.75
C CYS A 220 -16.94 -0.39 20.67
N ARG A 221 -15.91 -0.34 21.50
CA ARG A 221 -15.65 -1.31 22.56
C ARG A 221 -16.09 -0.72 23.89
N THR A 222 -17.16 -1.28 24.43
CA THR A 222 -17.73 -0.91 25.74
C THR A 222 -17.49 -2.03 26.75
N LYS A 223 -17.60 -1.72 28.05
CA LYS A 223 -17.74 -2.76 29.06
C LYS A 223 -19.04 -3.54 28.76
N LYS A 224 -18.98 -4.87 28.89
CA LYS A 224 -20.18 -5.72 28.86
C LYS A 224 -21.03 -5.46 30.08
#